data_AF-A0A355RK04-F1
#
_entry.id   AF-A0A355RK04-F1
#
_cell.length_a   1.000
_cell.length_b   1.000
_cell.length_c   1.000
_cell.angle_alpha   90.00
_cell.angle_beta   90.00
_cell.angle_gamma   90.00
#
_symmetry.space_group_name_H-M   'P 1'
#
loop_
_entity.id
_entity.type
_entity.pdbx_description
1 polymer ?
#
loop_
_entity_poly.entity_id
_entity_poly.type
_entity_poly.pdbx_seq_one_letter_code
_entity_poly.pdbx_strand_id
1 'polypeptide(L)'
;MPSFSTTLEQAIHAALGLANKRSHEFATLEHLLLALMDEQDAARVLRACDVDAKELRETLVEFLETDLASLVTEVEGSEAVPTAAFQRVIQRAAIHVQSSGRTEVTGANVLVAIFAERESNAAYFLQDQEMTRYDAVNFIAHGVAKDPNFGEARPVAGSPEFEEENTASENAKEEEKKESA
;
A
#
# COMPACT_ATOMS: atom_id res chain seq x y z
N MET A 1 -7.58 13.59 9.18
CA MET A 1 -7.31 12.14 9.17
C MET A 1 -7.42 11.70 7.72
N PRO A 2 -6.43 11.00 7.15
CA PRO A 2 -6.50 10.62 5.74
C PRO A 2 -7.71 9.71 5.48
N SER A 3 -8.31 9.83 4.31
CA SER A 3 -9.45 9.00 3.89
C SER A 3 -8.95 7.70 3.26
N PHE A 4 -9.72 6.63 3.39
CA PHE A 4 -9.50 5.43 2.58
C PHE A 4 -10.01 5.68 1.16
N SER A 5 -9.30 5.17 0.17
CA SER A 5 -9.82 5.09 -1.20
C SER A 5 -11.07 4.20 -1.23
N THR A 6 -11.97 4.47 -2.17
CA THR A 6 -13.22 3.71 -2.31
C THR A 6 -12.97 2.23 -2.58
N THR A 7 -11.93 1.91 -3.35
CA THR A 7 -11.51 0.53 -3.64
C THR A 7 -10.97 -0.18 -2.40
N LEU A 8 -10.22 0.53 -1.54
CA LEU A 8 -9.75 -0.03 -0.27
C LEU A 8 -10.91 -0.27 0.72
N GLU A 9 -11.86 0.64 0.84
CA GLU A 9 -13.04 0.43 1.70
C GLU A 9 -13.82 -0.81 1.25
N GLN A 10 -14.00 -0.98 -0.06
CA GLN A 10 -14.59 -2.19 -0.65
C GLN A 10 -13.78 -3.44 -0.32
N ALA A 11 -12.44 -3.39 -0.39
CA ALA A 11 -11.59 -4.52 -0.03
C ALA A 11 -11.68 -4.89 1.46
N ILE A 12 -11.74 -3.90 2.37
CA ILE A 12 -11.92 -4.14 3.80
C ILE A 12 -13.27 -4.82 4.06
N HIS A 13 -14.34 -4.34 3.45
CA HIS A 13 -15.67 -4.96 3.56
C HIS A 13 -15.71 -6.36 2.93
N ALA A 14 -15.01 -6.55 1.81
CA ALA A 14 -14.89 -7.86 1.18
C ALA A 14 -14.15 -8.86 2.08
N ALA A 15 -13.09 -8.43 2.79
CA ALA A 15 -12.38 -9.25 3.76
C ALA A 15 -13.30 -9.71 4.92
N LEU A 16 -14.11 -8.81 5.47
CA LEU A 16 -15.14 -9.15 6.45
C LEU A 16 -16.17 -10.12 5.87
N GLY A 17 -16.63 -9.87 4.64
CA GLY A 17 -17.54 -10.75 3.93
C GLY A 17 -16.95 -12.15 3.67
N LEU A 18 -15.65 -12.27 3.44
CA LEU A 18 -14.95 -13.55 3.28
C LEU A 18 -14.92 -14.35 4.59
N ALA A 19 -14.71 -13.67 5.73
CA ALA A 19 -14.79 -14.29 7.05
C ALA A 19 -16.22 -14.74 7.36
N ASN A 20 -17.21 -13.88 7.11
CA ASN A 20 -18.63 -14.20 7.31
C ASN A 20 -19.10 -15.37 6.44
N LYS A 21 -18.68 -15.46 5.18
CA LYS A 21 -19.01 -16.58 4.28
C LYS A 21 -18.50 -17.92 4.78
N ARG A 22 -17.43 -17.92 5.58
CA ARG A 22 -16.84 -19.11 6.21
C ARG A 22 -17.30 -19.30 7.66
N SER A 23 -18.23 -18.46 8.13
CA SER A 23 -18.69 -18.42 9.52
C SER A 23 -17.53 -18.26 10.51
N HIS A 24 -16.47 -17.54 10.14
CA HIS A 24 -15.35 -17.27 11.05
C HIS A 24 -15.73 -16.17 12.05
N GLU A 25 -15.46 -16.39 13.34
CA GLU A 25 -15.66 -15.39 14.40
C GLU A 25 -14.79 -14.14 14.18
N PHE A 26 -13.60 -14.32 13.59
CA PHE A 26 -12.63 -13.25 13.41
C PHE A 26 -12.18 -13.08 11.96
N ALA A 27 -12.07 -11.83 11.52
CA ALA A 27 -11.43 -11.45 10.27
C ALA A 27 -9.93 -11.19 10.50
N THR A 28 -9.11 -12.06 9.91
CA THR A 28 -7.65 -12.05 10.04
C THR A 28 -6.96 -11.32 8.89
N LEU A 29 -5.61 -11.24 8.92
CA LEU A 29 -4.84 -10.62 7.84
C LEU A 29 -4.86 -11.44 6.55
N GLU A 30 -5.12 -12.74 6.62
CA GLU A 30 -5.23 -13.62 5.45
C GLU A 30 -6.50 -13.30 4.66
N HIS A 31 -7.62 -13.03 5.36
CA HIS A 31 -8.84 -12.52 4.73
C HIS A 31 -8.61 -11.16 4.06
N LEU A 32 -7.86 -10.28 4.74
CA LEU A 32 -7.50 -8.97 4.21
C LEU A 32 -6.62 -9.09 2.97
N LEU A 33 -5.58 -9.92 3.02
CA LEU A 33 -4.69 -10.15 1.89
C LEU A 33 -5.46 -10.71 0.68
N LEU A 34 -6.32 -11.71 0.91
CA LEU A 34 -7.15 -12.29 -0.14
C LEU A 34 -8.05 -11.24 -0.83
N ALA A 35 -8.63 -10.30 -0.07
CA ALA A 35 -9.40 -9.20 -0.63
C ALA A 35 -8.53 -8.14 -1.35
N LEU A 36 -7.34 -7.86 -0.83
CA LEU A 36 -6.40 -6.91 -1.44
C LEU A 36 -5.85 -7.39 -2.79
N MET A 37 -5.83 -8.71 -3.04
CA MET A 37 -5.44 -9.24 -4.36
C MET A 37 -6.35 -8.78 -5.49
N ASP A 38 -7.59 -8.41 -5.18
CA ASP A 38 -8.58 -7.89 -6.12
C ASP A 38 -8.68 -6.34 -6.08
N GLU A 39 -7.97 -5.70 -5.15
CA GLU A 39 -7.88 -4.23 -5.04
C GLU A 39 -6.87 -3.69 -6.05
N GLN A 40 -7.23 -2.61 -6.77
CA GLN A 40 -6.50 -2.14 -7.94
C GLN A 40 -5.02 -1.80 -7.67
N ASP A 41 -4.73 -1.06 -6.59
CA ASP A 41 -3.37 -0.62 -6.29
C ASP A 41 -2.54 -1.73 -5.66
N ALA A 42 -3.11 -2.53 -4.76
CA ALA A 42 -2.44 -3.70 -4.21
C ALA A 42 -2.12 -4.74 -5.30
N ALA A 43 -3.06 -5.03 -6.20
CA ALA A 43 -2.84 -5.96 -7.32
C ALA A 43 -1.76 -5.48 -8.29
N ARG A 44 -1.57 -4.16 -8.43
CA ARG A 44 -0.44 -3.60 -9.21
C ARG A 44 0.89 -3.85 -8.51
N VAL A 45 0.96 -3.63 -7.20
CA VAL A 45 2.17 -3.89 -6.42
C VAL A 45 2.53 -5.37 -6.46
N LEU A 46 1.57 -6.27 -6.25
CA LEU A 46 1.81 -7.72 -6.30
C LEU A 46 2.40 -8.15 -7.65
N ARG A 47 1.81 -7.69 -8.77
CA ARG A 47 2.33 -7.96 -10.12
C ARG A 47 3.72 -7.38 -10.34
N ALA A 48 3.95 -6.15 -9.92
CA ALA A 48 5.25 -5.51 -10.04
C ALA A 48 6.33 -6.21 -9.20
N CYS A 49 5.95 -6.89 -8.12
CA CYS A 49 6.85 -7.67 -7.28
C CYS A 49 6.97 -9.14 -7.70
N ASP A 50 6.48 -9.52 -8.88
CA ASP A 50 6.56 -10.87 -9.44
C ASP A 50 5.86 -11.94 -8.58
N VAL A 51 4.75 -11.56 -7.93
CA VAL A 51 3.91 -12.47 -7.14
C VAL A 51 2.93 -13.20 -8.08
N ASP A 52 2.90 -14.53 -8.02
CA ASP A 52 1.87 -15.33 -8.67
C ASP A 52 0.56 -15.22 -7.87
N ALA A 53 -0.30 -14.31 -8.33
CA ALA A 53 -1.61 -14.07 -7.72
C ALA A 53 -2.57 -15.26 -7.81
N LYS A 54 -2.34 -16.23 -8.69
CA LYS A 54 -3.17 -17.45 -8.73
C LYS A 54 -2.72 -18.39 -7.63
N GLU A 55 -1.43 -18.69 -7.55
CA GLU A 55 -0.86 -19.56 -6.52
C GLU A 55 -1.11 -18.99 -5.12
N LEU A 56 -0.88 -17.69 -4.90
CA LEU A 56 -1.12 -17.05 -3.62
C LEU A 56 -2.59 -17.15 -3.18
N ARG A 57 -3.53 -17.08 -4.14
CA ARG A 57 -4.96 -17.20 -3.86
C ARG A 57 -5.30 -18.61 -3.44
N GLU A 58 -4.79 -19.61 -4.13
CA GLU A 58 -5.01 -21.03 -3.80
C GLU A 58 -4.49 -21.32 -2.39
N THR A 59 -3.26 -20.91 -2.07
CA THR A 59 -2.66 -21.07 -0.74
C THR A 59 -3.46 -20.37 0.35
N LEU A 60 -3.90 -19.13 0.13
CA LEU A 60 -4.72 -18.39 1.10
C LEU A 60 -6.08 -19.06 1.31
N VAL A 61 -6.75 -19.48 0.23
CA VAL A 61 -8.06 -20.14 0.33
C VAL A 61 -7.95 -21.45 1.09
N GLU A 62 -6.92 -22.26 0.79
CA GLU A 62 -6.64 -23.49 1.51
C GLU A 62 -6.43 -23.20 3.00
N PHE A 63 -5.50 -22.30 3.35
CA PHE A 63 -5.23 -21.92 4.74
C PHE A 63 -6.48 -21.43 5.49
N LEU A 64 -7.34 -20.64 4.84
CA LEU A 64 -8.58 -20.17 5.43
C LEU A 64 -9.57 -21.31 5.70
N GLU A 65 -9.56 -22.37 4.88
CA GLU A 65 -10.50 -23.50 4.99
C GLU A 65 -9.98 -24.62 5.89
N THR A 66 -8.66 -24.80 5.98
CA THR A 66 -8.03 -25.86 6.76
C THR A 66 -7.58 -25.37 8.13
N ASP A 67 -6.69 -24.37 8.16
CA ASP A 67 -5.97 -23.96 9.37
C ASP A 67 -6.80 -23.02 10.23
N LEU A 68 -7.69 -22.24 9.61
CA LEU A 68 -8.64 -21.38 10.34
C LEU A 68 -9.98 -22.05 10.63
N ALA A 69 -10.14 -23.35 10.34
CA ALA A 69 -11.37 -24.08 10.63
C ALA A 69 -11.78 -24.02 12.11
N SER A 70 -10.82 -23.84 13.04
CA SER A 70 -11.11 -23.66 14.47
C SER A 70 -11.78 -22.32 14.81
N LEU A 71 -11.78 -21.34 13.90
CA LEU A 71 -12.45 -20.05 14.08
C LEU A 71 -13.93 -20.09 13.68
N VAL A 72 -14.42 -21.21 13.15
CA VAL A 72 -15.81 -21.36 12.74
C VAL A 72 -16.71 -21.29 13.98
N THR A 73 -17.67 -20.36 13.95
CA THR A 73 -18.69 -20.20 14.98
C THR A 73 -20.03 -20.79 14.52
N GLU A 74 -20.70 -21.49 15.44
CA GLU A 74 -22.06 -22.04 15.23
C GLU A 74 -23.15 -21.01 15.59
N VAL A 75 -22.77 -19.81 16.04
CA VAL A 75 -23.73 -18.77 16.43
C VAL A 75 -24.36 -18.15 15.19
N GLU A 76 -25.63 -18.49 14.97
CA GLU A 76 -26.42 -18.00 13.85
C GLU A 76 -26.55 -16.47 13.89
N GLY A 77 -26.17 -15.79 12.79
CA GLY A 77 -26.20 -14.33 12.70
C GLY A 77 -25.02 -13.60 13.35
N SER A 78 -23.96 -14.32 13.76
CA SER A 78 -22.72 -13.70 14.22
C SER A 78 -21.97 -13.05 13.04
N GLU A 79 -21.58 -11.78 13.20
CA GLU A 79 -20.72 -11.07 12.25
C GLU A 79 -19.26 -11.14 12.69
N ALA A 80 -18.37 -11.44 11.75
CA ALA A 80 -16.93 -11.53 11.96
C ALA A 80 -16.37 -10.18 12.42
N VAL A 81 -15.58 -10.22 13.49
CA VAL A 81 -14.92 -9.03 14.05
C VAL A 81 -13.47 -8.96 13.59
N PRO A 82 -12.95 -7.79 13.14
CA PRO A 82 -11.53 -7.65 12.83
C PRO A 82 -10.63 -7.99 14.02
N THR A 83 -9.60 -8.78 13.78
CA THR A 83 -8.55 -9.03 14.79
C THR A 83 -7.76 -7.76 15.12
N ALA A 84 -7.08 -7.75 16.28
CA ALA A 84 -6.18 -6.65 16.65
C ALA A 84 -5.06 -6.45 15.61
N ALA A 85 -4.56 -7.52 14.99
CA ALA A 85 -3.55 -7.42 13.92
C ALA A 85 -4.10 -6.72 12.68
N PHE A 86 -5.32 -7.07 12.26
CA PHE A 86 -6.05 -6.38 11.19
C PHE A 86 -6.13 -4.88 11.46
N GLN A 87 -6.64 -4.50 12.64
CA GLN A 87 -6.79 -3.10 13.02
C GLN A 87 -5.45 -2.35 13.04
N ARG A 88 -4.40 -2.97 13.59
CA ARG A 88 -3.04 -2.39 13.60
C ARG A 88 -2.51 -2.15 12.19
N VAL A 89 -2.73 -3.07 11.25
CA VAL A 89 -2.28 -2.92 9.85
C VAL A 89 -2.97 -1.72 9.19
N ILE A 90 -4.30 -1.61 9.31
CA ILE A 90 -5.05 -0.47 8.78
C ILE A 90 -4.59 0.85 9.41
N GLN A 91 -4.41 0.86 10.73
CA GLN A 91 -3.96 2.05 11.45
C GLN A 91 -2.54 2.45 11.04
N ARG A 92 -1.62 1.49 10.90
CA ARG A 92 -0.25 1.75 10.44
C ARG A 92 -0.21 2.33 9.04
N ALA A 93 -1.02 1.82 8.12
CA ALA A 93 -1.15 2.36 6.77
C ALA A 93 -1.64 3.82 6.81
N ALA A 94 -2.67 4.11 7.59
CA ALA A 94 -3.20 5.46 7.74
C ALA A 94 -2.17 6.44 8.35
N ILE A 95 -1.47 6.04 9.42
CA ILE A 95 -0.42 6.86 10.04
C ILE A 95 0.74 7.11 9.07
N HIS A 96 1.14 6.09 8.29
CA HIS A 96 2.20 6.23 7.29
C HIS A 96 1.83 7.27 6.22
N VAL A 97 0.63 7.16 5.64
CA VAL A 97 0.12 8.12 4.67
C VAL A 97 0.04 9.53 5.27
N GLN A 98 -0.52 9.67 6.47
CA GLN A 98 -0.62 10.95 7.17
C GLN A 98 0.74 11.62 7.39
N SER A 99 1.73 10.85 7.85
CA SER A 99 3.10 11.35 8.08
C SER A 99 3.84 11.71 6.80
N SER A 100 3.44 11.14 5.66
CA SER A 100 3.97 11.50 4.33
C SER A 100 3.31 12.73 3.70
N GLY A 101 2.37 13.38 4.39
CA GLY A 101 1.63 14.55 3.89
C GLY A 101 0.56 14.22 2.85
N ARG A 102 0.29 12.94 2.59
CA ARG A 102 -0.74 12.48 1.67
C ARG A 102 -2.09 12.37 2.38
N THR A 103 -3.17 12.50 1.63
CA THR A 103 -4.54 12.55 2.16
C THR A 103 -5.33 11.26 1.96
N GLU A 104 -4.86 10.36 1.09
CA GLU A 104 -5.57 9.15 0.71
C GLU A 104 -4.73 7.90 0.97
N VAL A 105 -5.37 6.87 1.55
CA VAL A 105 -4.80 5.55 1.82
C VAL A 105 -5.35 4.56 0.79
N THR A 106 -4.45 3.85 0.11
CA THR A 106 -4.81 2.84 -0.89
C THR A 106 -4.45 1.42 -0.44
N GLY A 107 -4.91 0.40 -1.16
CA GLY A 107 -4.56 -0.99 -0.85
C GLY A 107 -3.06 -1.27 -0.90
N ALA A 108 -2.31 -0.55 -1.72
CA ALA A 108 -0.85 -0.60 -1.73
C ALA A 108 -0.23 -0.22 -0.37
N ASN A 109 -0.77 0.78 0.32
CA ASN A 109 -0.29 1.16 1.65
C ASN A 109 -0.58 0.07 2.69
N VAL A 110 -1.75 -0.56 2.60
CA VAL A 110 -2.15 -1.65 3.48
C VAL A 110 -1.30 -2.90 3.24
N LEU A 111 -1.04 -3.24 1.98
CA LEU A 111 -0.17 -4.35 1.61
C LEU A 111 1.25 -4.18 2.18
N VAL A 112 1.83 -2.98 2.09
CA VAL A 112 3.11 -2.69 2.75
C VAL A 112 3.03 -2.83 4.27
N ALA A 113 1.92 -2.43 4.88
CA ALA A 113 1.72 -2.50 6.32
C ALA A 113 1.56 -3.95 6.84
N ILE A 114 1.12 -4.90 6.01
CA ILE A 114 1.06 -6.33 6.36
C ILE A 114 2.44 -6.87 6.74
N PHE A 115 3.51 -6.47 6.04
CA PHE A 115 4.88 -6.88 6.37
C PHE A 115 5.36 -6.44 7.76
N ALA A 116 4.68 -5.49 8.40
CA ALA A 116 4.98 -5.10 9.78
C ALA A 116 4.40 -6.07 10.83
N GLU A 117 3.51 -6.98 10.44
CA GLU A 117 3.00 -8.08 11.27
C GLU A 117 3.73 -9.38 10.90
N ARG A 118 5.01 -9.46 11.33
CA ARG A 118 5.94 -10.55 10.98
C ARG A 118 5.48 -11.95 11.41
N GLU A 119 4.60 -12.02 12.39
CA GLU A 119 4.06 -13.27 12.93
C GLU A 119 2.75 -13.69 12.23
N SER A 120 2.34 -12.97 11.18
CA SER A 120 1.14 -13.32 10.41
C SER A 120 1.44 -14.26 9.25
N ASN A 121 0.52 -15.17 8.96
CA ASN A 121 0.63 -16.05 7.81
C ASN A 121 0.49 -15.27 6.50
N ALA A 122 -0.28 -14.18 6.49
CA ALA A 122 -0.32 -13.25 5.36
C ALA A 122 1.07 -12.70 4.98
N ALA A 123 1.88 -12.27 5.95
CA ALA A 123 3.24 -11.82 5.68
C ALA A 123 4.16 -12.99 5.26
N TYR A 124 3.97 -14.17 5.85
CA TYR A 124 4.69 -15.38 5.48
C TYR A 124 4.44 -15.79 4.02
N PHE A 125 3.18 -15.85 3.56
CA PHE A 125 2.86 -16.25 2.18
C PHE A 125 3.41 -15.28 1.13
N LEU A 126 3.46 -13.98 1.43
CA LEU A 126 4.12 -13.01 0.56
C LEU A 126 5.63 -13.26 0.50
N GLN A 127 6.27 -13.59 1.62
CA GLN A 127 7.70 -13.89 1.67
C GLN A 127 8.04 -15.21 0.98
N ASP A 128 7.16 -16.21 1.05
CA ASP A 128 7.30 -17.50 0.38
C ASP A 128 7.38 -17.34 -1.15
N GLN A 129 6.65 -16.35 -1.70
CA GLN A 129 6.77 -15.92 -3.10
C GLN A 129 7.86 -14.86 -3.32
N GLU A 130 8.86 -14.81 -2.45
CA GLU A 130 10.02 -13.91 -2.54
C GLU A 130 9.67 -12.40 -2.65
N MET A 131 8.50 -11.99 -2.16
CA MET A 131 8.14 -10.58 -2.06
C MET A 131 8.61 -10.02 -0.73
N THR A 132 9.45 -8.98 -0.77
CA THR A 132 9.88 -8.28 0.44
C THR A 132 9.14 -6.96 0.64
N ARG A 133 9.18 -6.44 1.86
CA ARG A 133 8.71 -5.08 2.16
C ARG A 133 9.46 -4.03 1.33
N TYR A 134 10.75 -4.27 1.07
CA TYR A 134 11.56 -3.33 0.29
C TYR A 134 11.04 -3.24 -1.14
N ASP A 135 10.73 -4.37 -1.78
CA ASP A 135 10.21 -4.41 -3.16
C ASP A 135 8.91 -3.62 -3.29
N ALA A 136 7.98 -3.83 -2.36
CA ALA A 136 6.70 -3.11 -2.33
C ALA A 136 6.91 -1.59 -2.17
N VAL A 137 7.76 -1.17 -1.24
CA VAL A 137 8.07 0.25 -1.02
C VAL A 137 8.78 0.86 -2.23
N ASN A 138 9.73 0.13 -2.82
CA ASN A 138 10.51 0.59 -3.97
C ASN A 138 9.61 0.82 -5.19
N PHE A 139 8.66 -0.09 -5.46
CA PHE A 139 7.68 0.10 -6.51
C PHE A 139 6.74 1.28 -6.23
N ILE A 140 6.23 1.43 -5.00
CA ILE A 140 5.32 2.54 -4.64
C ILE A 140 6.03 3.90 -4.75
N ALA A 141 7.30 3.98 -4.33
CA ALA A 141 8.07 5.21 -4.32
C ALA A 141 8.59 5.60 -5.72
N HIS A 142 9.08 4.63 -6.48
CA HIS A 142 9.88 4.89 -7.68
C HIS A 142 9.33 4.24 -8.96
N GLY A 143 8.28 3.42 -8.88
CA GLY A 143 7.74 2.68 -10.02
C GLY A 143 8.63 1.53 -10.49
N VAL A 144 9.70 1.21 -9.75
CA VAL A 144 10.65 0.16 -10.10
C VAL A 144 10.05 -1.20 -9.74
N ALA A 145 9.73 -1.99 -10.75
CA ALA A 145 9.22 -3.35 -10.61
C ALA A 145 10.38 -4.38 -10.55
N LYS A 146 10.16 -5.49 -9.83
CA LYS A 146 11.02 -6.68 -9.82
C LYS A 146 10.93 -7.38 -11.18
N ASP A 147 9.73 -7.48 -11.75
CA ASP A 147 9.52 -7.89 -13.14
C ASP A 147 9.67 -6.66 -14.08
N PRO A 148 10.67 -6.66 -14.99
CA PRO A 148 10.89 -5.56 -15.94
C PRO A 148 9.69 -5.23 -16.84
N ASN A 149 8.76 -6.18 -17.03
CA ASN A 149 7.57 -5.99 -17.86
C ASN A 149 6.51 -5.10 -17.19
N PHE A 150 6.58 -4.91 -15.87
CA PHE A 150 5.59 -4.17 -15.08
C PHE A 150 6.13 -2.87 -14.47
N GLY A 151 7.31 -2.40 -14.88
CA GLY A 151 7.87 -1.12 -14.44
C GLY A 151 7.01 0.08 -14.86
N GLU A 152 6.80 1.03 -13.95
CA GLU A 152 6.16 2.31 -14.26
C GLU A 152 7.24 3.38 -14.47
N ALA A 153 7.28 3.97 -15.67
CA ALA A 153 8.08 5.16 -15.91
C ALA A 153 7.42 6.36 -15.20
N ARG A 154 7.71 6.54 -13.91
CA ARG A 154 7.42 7.80 -13.25
C ARG A 154 8.59 8.76 -13.53
N PRO A 155 8.34 9.92 -14.17
CA PRO A 155 9.36 10.96 -14.18
C PRO A 155 9.68 11.28 -12.72
N VAL A 156 10.98 11.31 -12.39
CA VAL A 156 11.43 11.72 -11.07
C VAL A 156 10.97 13.17 -10.91
N ALA A 157 9.88 13.39 -10.18
CA ALA A 157 9.52 14.71 -9.69
C ALA A 157 10.58 15.07 -8.66
N GLY A 158 11.69 15.64 -9.14
CA GLY A 158 12.63 16.31 -8.26
C GLY A 158 11.85 17.30 -7.40
N SER A 159 12.21 17.38 -6.13
CA SER A 159 11.90 18.56 -5.30
C SER A 159 12.10 19.81 -6.16
N PRO A 160 11.24 20.84 -6.12
CA PRO A 160 11.51 22.06 -6.86
C PRO A 160 12.90 22.53 -6.43
N GLU A 161 13.86 22.43 -7.35
CA GLU A 161 15.14 23.08 -7.20
C GLU A 161 14.79 24.55 -6.96
N PHE A 162 15.23 25.07 -5.81
CA PHE A 162 15.24 26.51 -5.60
C PHE A 162 16.04 27.09 -6.77
N GLU A 163 15.34 27.67 -7.75
CA GLU A 163 15.95 28.52 -8.76
C GLU A 163 16.61 29.67 -7.99
N GLU A 164 17.92 29.57 -7.76
CA GLU A 164 18.74 30.70 -7.37
C GLU A 164 18.62 31.76 -8.46
N GLU A 165 17.83 32.78 -8.15
CA GLU A 165 17.61 33.99 -8.92
C GLU A 165 18.96 34.71 -9.13
N ASN A 166 19.64 34.36 -10.22
CA ASN A 166 20.89 34.99 -10.61
C ASN A 166 20.67 35.87 -11.85
N THR A 167 19.93 36.96 -11.69
CA THR A 167 19.85 38.05 -12.68
C THR A 167 19.71 39.41 -12.01
N ALA A 168 20.82 39.98 -11.54
CA ALA A 168 20.96 41.43 -11.38
C ALA A 168 22.43 41.85 -11.21
N SER A 169 23.25 41.69 -12.25
CA SER A 169 24.50 42.46 -12.35
C SER A 169 24.80 42.76 -13.81
N GLU A 170 24.06 43.72 -14.38
CA GLU A 170 24.46 44.45 -15.60
C GLU A 170 23.47 45.60 -15.86
N ASN A 171 23.54 46.67 -15.06
CA ASN A 171 23.10 48.02 -15.50
C ASN A 171 23.51 49.15 -14.52
N ALA A 172 24.80 49.23 -14.20
CA ALA A 172 25.34 50.34 -13.40
C ALA A 172 26.67 50.86 -13.96
N LYS A 173 26.72 51.13 -15.27
CA LYS A 173 27.82 51.89 -15.90
C LYS A 173 27.35 52.61 -17.17
N GLU A 174 26.47 53.61 -17.05
CA GLU A 174 26.33 54.65 -18.09
C GLU A 174 25.40 55.80 -17.64
N GLU A 175 25.72 56.52 -16.56
CA GLU A 175 25.05 57.82 -16.29
C GLU A 175 25.87 58.80 -15.42
N GLU A 176 27.20 58.76 -15.54
CA GLU A 176 28.10 59.81 -15.02
C GLU A 176 29.05 60.28 -16.13
N LYS A 177 28.52 61.06 -17.09
CA LYS A 177 29.24 62.12 -17.81
C LYS A 177 28.33 62.76 -18.86
N LYS A 178 27.75 63.91 -18.49
CA LYS A 178 27.60 65.15 -19.30
C LYS A 178 26.35 65.90 -18.86
N GLU A 179 26.53 66.87 -17.96
CA GLU A 179 26.17 68.27 -18.24
C GLU A 179 26.65 69.14 -17.07
N SER A 180 27.88 69.61 -17.21
CA SER A 180 28.40 70.82 -16.57
C SER A 180 29.15 71.55 -17.67
N ALA A 181 28.44 72.43 -18.37
CA ALA A 181 28.98 73.46 -19.23
C ALA A 181 27.92 74.56 -19.39
#